data_AF-A0A974I3L6-F1
#
_entry.id   AF-A0A974I3L6-F1
#
_cell.length_a   1.000
_cell.length_b   1.000
_cell.length_c   1.000
_cell.angle_alpha   90.00
_cell.angle_beta   90.00
_cell.angle_gamma   90.00
#
_symmetry.space_group_name_H-M   'P 1'
#
loop_
_entity.id
_entity.type
_entity.pdbx_description
1 polymer ?
#
loop_
_entity_poly.entity_id
_entity_poly.type
_entity_poly.pdbx_seq_one_letter_code
_entity_poly.pdbx_strand_id
1 'polypeptide(L)'
;MKTKMRLENTMCLMNKYWENGLRALVFYAKMKPSDPLEKAIDFDKNYMALASQCCGPESLISECFETWSGVLFSRICTLMESNLQKACCLKSIPEREKCLTEIAIEESKTLPNISIEAEHLCRLRQNLQLLKWIVYEYSRRNPQLDVKRNLDSAVRVNGLITYCCATNNPSDCITSFSEHFHV
;
A
#
# COMPACT_ATOMS: atom_id res chain seq x y z
N MET A 1 -25.33 -22.97 -30.09
CA MET A 1 -25.10 -22.56 -28.68
C MET A 1 -23.60 -22.45 -28.46
N LYS A 2 -23.04 -21.23 -28.47
CA LYS A 2 -21.65 -21.01 -28.05
C LYS A 2 -21.71 -20.58 -26.59
N THR A 3 -21.24 -21.45 -25.69
CA THR A 3 -21.07 -21.16 -24.27
C THR A 3 -20.15 -19.95 -24.16
N LYS A 4 -20.71 -18.79 -23.84
CA LYS A 4 -19.96 -17.55 -23.57
C LYS A 4 -19.20 -17.83 -22.28
N MET A 5 -17.96 -18.29 -22.40
CA MET A 5 -17.04 -18.41 -21.27
C MET A 5 -16.93 -17.01 -20.69
N ARG A 6 -17.65 -16.76 -19.60
CA ARG A 6 -17.61 -15.49 -18.88
C ARG A 6 -16.20 -15.44 -18.28
N LEU A 7 -15.28 -14.75 -18.95
CA LEU A 7 -14.01 -14.39 -18.33
C LEU A 7 -14.36 -13.75 -16.99
N GLU A 8 -13.99 -14.41 -15.90
CA GLU A 8 -14.32 -13.92 -14.58
C GLU A 8 -13.61 -12.58 -14.38
N ASN A 9 -14.36 -11.57 -14.00
CA ASN A 9 -13.82 -10.23 -13.78
C ASN A 9 -13.09 -10.23 -12.44
N THR A 10 -11.85 -10.71 -12.46
CA THR A 10 -11.00 -10.88 -11.29
C THR A 10 -10.89 -9.57 -10.52
N MET A 11 -10.80 -8.43 -11.20
CA MET A 11 -10.65 -7.14 -10.54
C MET A 11 -11.95 -6.68 -9.85
N CYS A 12 -13.14 -6.99 -10.37
CA CYS A 12 -14.40 -6.72 -9.67
C CYS A 12 -14.59 -7.63 -8.45
N LEU A 13 -14.28 -8.92 -8.58
CA LEU A 13 -14.30 -9.85 -7.44
C LEU A 13 -13.37 -9.35 -6.35
N MET A 14 -12.14 -8.97 -6.74
CA MET A 14 -11.18 -8.40 -5.81
C MET A 14 -11.68 -7.08 -5.23
N ASN A 15 -12.25 -6.16 -6.02
CA ASN A 15 -12.86 -4.91 -5.54
C ASN A 15 -13.89 -5.18 -4.44
N LYS A 16 -14.80 -6.12 -4.65
CA LYS A 16 -15.81 -6.51 -3.65
C LYS A 16 -15.19 -7.04 -2.34
N TYR A 17 -14.09 -7.79 -2.42
CA TYR A 17 -13.32 -8.23 -1.24
C TYR A 17 -12.33 -7.16 -0.72
N TRP A 18 -12.06 -6.12 -1.50
CA TRP A 18 -11.10 -5.04 -1.27
C TRP A 18 -11.77 -3.70 -0.99
N GLU A 19 -13.10 -3.63 -0.86
CA GLU A 19 -13.92 -2.41 -0.89
C GLU A 19 -13.55 -1.35 0.19
N ASN A 20 -12.53 -1.58 1.02
CA ASN A 20 -11.95 -0.63 1.99
C ASN A 20 -10.41 -0.67 2.10
N GLY A 21 -9.69 -1.29 1.15
CA GLY A 21 -8.29 -1.65 1.34
C GLY A 21 -7.30 -0.59 0.88
N LEU A 22 -6.50 -0.05 1.80
CA LEU A 22 -5.30 0.77 1.53
C LEU A 22 -4.17 -0.02 0.83
N ARG A 23 -4.48 -1.10 0.11
CA ARG A 23 -3.50 -2.05 -0.43
C ARG A 23 -2.75 -1.50 -1.63
N ALA A 24 -3.39 -0.71 -2.49
CA ALA A 24 -2.70 -0.05 -3.59
C ALA A 24 -1.79 1.07 -3.04
N LEU A 25 -2.22 1.78 -1.98
CA LEU A 25 -1.36 2.69 -1.22
C LEU A 25 -0.14 1.96 -0.62
N VAL A 26 -0.35 0.82 0.05
CA VAL A 26 0.73 -0.03 0.58
C VAL A 26 1.68 -0.43 -0.54
N PHE A 27 1.16 -0.98 -1.64
CA PHE A 27 1.97 -1.42 -2.77
C PHE A 27 2.82 -0.27 -3.33
N TYR A 28 2.23 0.90 -3.54
CA TYR A 28 2.95 2.06 -4.03
C TYR A 28 4.07 2.49 -3.08
N ALA A 29 3.75 2.68 -1.80
CA ALA A 29 4.71 3.11 -0.79
C ALA A 29 5.88 2.14 -0.65
N LYS A 30 5.64 0.84 -0.82
CA LYS A 30 6.69 -0.20 -0.82
C LYS A 30 7.56 -0.17 -2.07
N MET A 31 7.00 0.14 -3.24
CA MET A 31 7.72 0.11 -4.51
C MET A 31 8.45 1.42 -4.83
N LYS A 32 7.98 2.54 -4.26
CA LYS A 32 8.61 3.85 -4.36
C LYS A 32 8.72 4.51 -2.98
N PRO A 33 9.60 4.01 -2.08
CA PRO A 33 9.70 4.51 -0.72
C PRO A 33 10.03 6.00 -0.64
N SER A 34 10.73 6.56 -1.62
CA SER A 34 11.14 7.97 -1.62
C SER A 34 10.03 8.94 -2.01
N ASP A 35 8.97 8.48 -2.70
CA ASP A 35 7.89 9.33 -3.19
C ASP A 35 6.97 9.79 -2.05
N PRO A 36 6.39 11.01 -2.14
CA PRO A 36 5.55 11.58 -1.08
C PRO A 36 4.18 10.89 -0.95
N LEU A 37 3.55 11.01 0.22
CA LEU A 37 2.26 10.39 0.58
C LEU A 37 1.16 10.66 -0.45
N GLU A 38 1.10 11.89 -0.98
CA GLU A 38 0.05 12.32 -1.92
C GLU A 38 0.04 11.45 -3.18
N LYS A 39 1.22 11.10 -3.70
CA LYS A 39 1.31 10.21 -4.86
C LYS A 39 0.81 8.80 -4.56
N ALA A 40 1.08 8.29 -3.35
CA ALA A 40 0.59 6.99 -2.93
C ALA A 40 -0.95 6.98 -2.79
N ILE A 41 -1.51 8.06 -2.24
CA ILE A 41 -2.96 8.26 -2.13
C ILE A 41 -3.59 8.35 -3.52
N ASP A 42 -3.00 9.08 -4.45
CA ASP A 42 -3.56 9.24 -5.79
C ASP A 42 -3.43 7.95 -6.61
N PHE A 43 -2.35 7.19 -6.44
CA PHE A 43 -2.22 5.86 -7.02
C PHE A 43 -3.32 4.91 -6.52
N ASP A 44 -3.58 4.91 -5.21
CA ASP A 44 -4.66 4.12 -4.58
C ASP A 44 -6.04 4.50 -5.11
N LYS A 45 -6.36 5.80 -5.15
CA LYS A 45 -7.62 6.30 -5.73
C LYS A 45 -7.78 5.88 -7.19
N ASN A 46 -6.74 6.01 -8.00
CA ASN A 46 -6.77 5.65 -9.42
C ASN A 46 -6.99 4.14 -9.62
N TYR A 47 -6.37 3.31 -8.78
CA TYR A 47 -6.61 1.88 -8.77
C TYR A 47 -8.05 1.54 -8.38
N MET A 48 -8.57 2.15 -7.31
CA MET A 48 -9.95 1.93 -6.85
C MET A 48 -10.99 2.39 -7.88
N ALA A 49 -10.73 3.50 -8.58
CA ALA A 49 -11.60 3.97 -9.66
C ALA A 49 -11.65 2.97 -10.82
N LEU A 50 -10.50 2.43 -11.24
CA LEU A 50 -10.43 1.38 -12.26
C LEU A 50 -11.17 0.12 -11.80
N ALA A 51 -10.89 -0.36 -10.58
CA ALA A 51 -11.51 -1.56 -10.05
C ALA A 51 -13.04 -1.44 -9.95
N SER A 52 -13.55 -0.25 -9.63
CA SER A 52 -14.98 0.06 -9.60
C SER A 52 -15.61 0.00 -11.00
N GLN A 53 -14.92 0.52 -12.03
CA GLN A 53 -15.39 0.43 -13.42
C GLN A 53 -15.48 -1.01 -13.93
N CYS A 54 -14.68 -1.91 -13.36
CA CYS A 54 -14.75 -3.33 -13.70
C CYS A 54 -16.01 -4.02 -13.19
N CYS A 55 -16.72 -3.48 -12.21
CA CYS A 55 -17.97 -4.08 -11.72
C CYS A 55 -19.21 -3.74 -12.56
N GLY A 56 -19.07 -2.96 -13.63
CA GLY A 56 -20.15 -2.63 -14.55
C GLY A 56 -20.56 -3.79 -15.48
N PRO A 57 -21.83 -3.85 -15.93
CA PRO A 57 -22.37 -4.96 -16.74
C PRO A 57 -21.72 -5.12 -18.13
N GLU A 58 -21.01 -4.09 -18.63
CA GLU A 58 -20.38 -4.06 -19.96
C GLU A 58 -18.86 -3.83 -19.92
N SER A 59 -18.19 -4.00 -18.77
CA SER A 59 -16.77 -3.69 -18.67
C SER A 59 -15.91 -4.67 -19.49
N LEU A 60 -15.50 -4.24 -20.69
CA LEU A 60 -14.61 -4.97 -21.61
C LEU A 60 -13.15 -4.47 -21.55
N ILE A 61 -12.81 -3.67 -20.53
CA ILE A 61 -11.46 -3.17 -20.33
C ILE A 61 -10.54 -4.37 -20.03
N SER A 62 -9.41 -4.47 -20.73
CA SER A 62 -8.47 -5.59 -20.59
C SER A 62 -8.03 -5.82 -19.15
N GLU A 63 -7.76 -4.75 -18.42
CA GLU A 63 -7.30 -4.77 -17.02
C GLU A 63 -8.33 -5.39 -16.06
N CYS A 64 -9.62 -5.42 -16.41
CA CYS A 64 -10.64 -6.08 -15.59
C CYS A 64 -10.50 -7.59 -15.52
N PHE A 65 -9.81 -8.18 -16.49
CA PHE A 65 -9.54 -9.61 -16.58
C PHE A 65 -8.14 -9.99 -16.08
N GLU A 66 -7.33 -8.99 -15.73
CA GLU A 66 -6.00 -9.18 -15.15
C GLU A 66 -6.08 -9.45 -13.64
N THR A 67 -4.99 -10.01 -13.11
CA THR A 67 -4.82 -10.10 -11.66
C THR A 67 -4.56 -8.72 -11.06
N TRP A 68 -4.98 -8.52 -9.80
CA TRP A 68 -4.73 -7.26 -9.08
C TRP A 68 -3.24 -6.89 -9.08
N SER A 69 -2.34 -7.86 -8.87
CA SER A 69 -0.90 -7.65 -8.86
C SER A 69 -0.38 -7.31 -10.26
N GLY A 70 -0.89 -7.95 -11.31
CA GLY A 70 -0.57 -7.62 -12.69
C GLY A 70 -0.88 -6.16 -13.03
N VAL A 71 -2.07 -5.68 -12.64
CA VAL A 71 -2.47 -4.28 -12.85
C VAL A 71 -1.58 -3.31 -12.06
N LEU A 72 -1.32 -3.59 -10.78
CA LEU A 72 -0.45 -2.74 -9.95
C LEU A 72 0.97 -2.68 -10.50
N PHE A 73 1.56 -3.81 -10.88
CA PHE A 73 2.90 -3.86 -11.47
C PHE A 73 2.96 -3.17 -12.83
N SER A 74 1.93 -3.31 -13.66
CA SER A 74 1.85 -2.59 -14.94
C SER A 74 1.88 -1.08 -14.70
N ARG A 75 1.02 -0.58 -13.81
CA ARG A 75 0.90 0.85 -13.48
C ARG A 75 2.14 1.42 -12.80
N ILE A 76 2.73 0.71 -11.83
CA ILE A 76 3.91 1.24 -11.13
C ILE A 76 5.13 1.32 -12.06
N CYS A 77 5.22 0.40 -13.04
CA CYS A 77 6.29 0.39 -14.01
C CYS A 77 6.27 1.60 -14.96
N THR A 78 5.10 2.21 -15.21
CA THR A 78 5.03 3.46 -15.97
C THR A 78 5.56 4.67 -15.18
N LEU A 79 5.75 4.52 -13.86
CA LEU A 79 6.23 5.57 -12.94
C LEU A 79 7.71 5.37 -12.54
N MET A 80 8.39 4.39 -13.13
CA MET A 80 9.80 4.13 -12.86
C MET A 80 10.69 5.08 -13.65
N GLU A 81 11.65 5.70 -12.97
CA GLU A 81 12.46 6.78 -13.55
C GLU A 81 13.87 6.30 -13.86
N SER A 82 14.48 5.54 -12.94
CA SER A 82 15.85 5.06 -13.08
C SER A 82 15.95 3.90 -14.09
N ASN A 83 17.11 3.80 -14.76
CA ASN A 83 17.37 2.71 -15.71
C ASN A 83 17.28 1.33 -15.03
N LEU A 84 17.70 1.23 -13.77
CA LEU A 84 17.65 -0.01 -13.01
C LEU A 84 16.20 -0.44 -12.72
N GLN A 85 15.35 0.48 -12.27
CA GLN A 85 13.93 0.22 -12.05
C GLN A 85 13.21 -0.17 -13.35
N LYS A 86 13.48 0.56 -14.45
CA LYS A 86 12.95 0.23 -15.78
C LYS A 86 13.39 -1.16 -16.24
N ALA A 87 14.63 -1.55 -15.99
CA ALA A 87 15.13 -2.88 -16.30
C ALA A 87 14.43 -3.98 -15.46
N CYS A 88 14.12 -3.73 -14.19
CA CYS A 88 13.29 -4.64 -13.38
C CYS A 88 11.89 -4.84 -14.00
N CYS A 89 11.29 -3.79 -14.53
CA CYS A 89 9.97 -3.83 -15.14
C CYS A 89 9.86 -4.69 -16.40
N LEU A 90 10.98 -4.98 -17.07
CA LEU A 90 11.04 -5.89 -18.23
C LEU A 90 11.05 -7.37 -17.83
N LYS A 91 11.21 -7.69 -16.54
CA LYS A 91 11.25 -9.07 -16.04
C LYS A 91 9.86 -9.67 -15.90
N SER A 92 9.81 -11.01 -15.74
CA SER A 92 8.62 -11.74 -15.32
C SER A 92 8.11 -11.22 -13.97
N ILE A 93 6.82 -11.39 -13.63
CA ILE A 93 6.24 -10.81 -12.40
C ILE A 93 7.01 -11.20 -11.13
N PRO A 94 7.35 -12.49 -10.87
CA PRO A 94 8.08 -12.85 -9.65
C PRO A 94 9.47 -12.21 -9.57
N GLU A 95 10.20 -12.16 -10.69
CA GLU A 95 11.52 -11.54 -10.76
C GLU A 95 11.46 -10.02 -10.70
N ARG A 96 10.41 -9.42 -11.28
CA ARG A 96 10.13 -7.99 -11.23
C ARG A 96 9.87 -7.54 -9.80
N GLU A 97 9.02 -8.27 -9.08
CA GLU A 97 8.71 -8.00 -7.67
C GLU A 97 9.97 -8.06 -6.81
N LYS A 98 10.76 -9.13 -6.94
CA LYS A 98 12.03 -9.28 -6.23
C LYS A 98 12.99 -8.12 -6.55
N CYS A 99 13.20 -7.84 -7.83
CA CYS A 99 14.12 -6.80 -8.31
C CYS A 99 13.74 -5.39 -7.80
N LEU A 100 12.46 -5.01 -7.91
CA LEU A 100 11.97 -3.72 -7.41
C LEU A 100 12.05 -3.64 -5.88
N THR A 101 11.78 -4.75 -5.17
CA THR A 101 11.86 -4.81 -3.71
C THR A 101 13.28 -4.60 -3.21
N GLU A 102 14.29 -5.18 -3.87
CA GLU A 102 15.70 -4.99 -3.51
C GLU A 102 16.12 -3.51 -3.63
N ILE A 103 15.68 -2.82 -4.69
CA ILE A 103 15.90 -1.37 -4.86
C ILE A 103 15.20 -0.59 -3.74
N ALA A 104 13.93 -0.91 -3.47
CA ALA A 104 13.15 -0.24 -2.45
C ALA A 104 13.72 -0.43 -1.03
N ILE A 105 14.29 -1.60 -0.72
CA ILE A 105 14.98 -1.82 0.56
C ILE A 105 16.13 -0.81 0.72
N GLU A 106 16.96 -0.63 -0.29
CA GLU A 106 18.06 0.34 -0.22
C GLU A 106 17.55 1.79 -0.15
N GLU A 107 16.52 2.15 -0.92
CA GLU A 107 15.90 3.47 -0.83
C GLU A 107 15.32 3.73 0.57
N SER A 108 14.68 2.73 1.19
CA SER A 108 14.04 2.87 2.50
C SER A 108 15.01 3.19 3.64
N LYS A 109 16.28 2.81 3.53
CA LYS A 109 17.32 3.13 4.52
C LYS A 109 17.65 4.62 4.59
N THR A 110 17.30 5.38 3.56
CA THR A 110 17.56 6.82 3.46
C THR A 110 16.41 7.67 4.02
N LEU A 111 15.32 7.02 4.48
CA LEU A 111 14.15 7.72 4.98
C LEU A 111 14.45 8.47 6.28
N PRO A 112 13.89 9.68 6.44
CA PRO A 112 14.02 10.41 7.69
C PRO A 112 13.32 9.67 8.84
N ASN A 113 13.87 9.84 10.05
CA ASN A 113 13.21 9.39 11.26
C ASN A 113 11.85 10.07 11.42
N ILE A 114 10.88 9.31 11.92
CA ILE A 114 9.58 9.82 12.28
C ILE A 114 9.65 10.32 13.72
N SER A 115 9.23 11.56 13.94
CA SER A 115 8.97 12.06 15.28
C SER A 115 7.64 12.80 15.27
N ILE A 116 6.64 12.21 15.91
CA ILE A 116 5.34 12.85 16.13
C ILE A 116 5.02 12.78 17.61
N GLU A 117 4.64 13.92 18.17
CA GLU A 117 4.22 14.03 19.56
C GLU A 117 3.00 13.14 19.84
N ALA A 118 3.05 12.44 20.97
CA ALA A 118 1.96 11.58 21.43
C ALA A 118 0.62 12.34 21.50
N GLU A 119 0.63 13.59 21.95
CA GLU A 119 -0.57 14.44 21.99
C GLU A 119 -1.19 14.63 20.60
N HIS A 120 -0.37 14.87 19.58
CA HIS A 120 -0.82 15.03 18.21
C HIS A 120 -1.43 13.73 17.65
N LEU A 121 -0.76 12.59 17.88
CA LEU A 121 -1.28 11.27 17.50
C LEU A 121 -2.61 10.98 18.19
N CYS A 122 -2.73 11.28 19.49
CA CYS A 122 -3.95 11.07 20.25
C CYS A 122 -5.09 11.97 19.80
N ARG A 123 -4.82 13.23 19.47
CA ARG A 123 -5.82 14.14 18.89
C ARG A 123 -6.38 13.61 17.57
N LEU A 124 -5.53 12.98 16.75
CA LEU A 124 -5.90 12.47 15.43
C LEU A 124 -6.26 10.98 15.40
N ARG A 125 -6.33 10.28 16.55
CA ARG A 125 -6.46 8.80 16.62
C ARG A 125 -7.66 8.18 15.87
N GLN A 126 -8.71 8.95 15.59
CA GLN A 126 -9.89 8.52 14.82
C GLN A 126 -9.94 9.13 13.41
N ASN A 127 -8.89 9.86 13.01
CA ASN A 127 -8.81 10.53 11.72
C ASN A 127 -8.33 9.56 10.63
N LEU A 128 -9.09 9.42 9.56
CA LEU A 128 -8.74 8.55 8.43
C LEU A 128 -7.42 8.94 7.76
N GLN A 129 -7.05 10.22 7.76
CA GLN A 129 -5.77 10.68 7.23
C GLN A 129 -4.59 10.22 8.09
N LEU A 130 -4.76 10.13 9.41
CA LEU A 130 -3.75 9.54 10.28
C LEU A 130 -3.55 8.06 9.94
N LEU A 131 -4.63 7.31 9.73
CA LEU A 131 -4.52 5.91 9.29
C LEU A 131 -3.75 5.80 7.97
N LYS A 132 -4.09 6.61 6.96
CA LYS A 132 -3.38 6.61 5.67
C LYS A 132 -1.90 6.94 5.82
N TRP A 133 -1.57 7.92 6.65
CA TRP A 133 -0.20 8.29 6.95
C TRP A 133 0.55 7.15 7.65
N ILE A 134 -0.04 6.51 8.67
CA ILE A 134 0.56 5.33 9.34
C ILE A 134 0.80 4.20 8.34
N VAL A 135 -0.19 3.89 7.48
CA VAL A 135 -0.03 2.86 6.45
C VAL A 135 1.09 3.21 5.49
N TYR A 136 1.15 4.44 5.00
CA TYR A 136 2.21 4.90 4.11
C TYR A 136 3.60 4.79 4.77
N GLU A 137 3.78 5.34 5.97
CA GLU A 137 5.07 5.37 6.66
C GLU A 137 5.56 3.98 7.06
N TYR A 138 4.65 3.12 7.52
CA TYR A 138 4.97 1.71 7.80
C TYR A 138 5.34 0.97 6.52
N SER A 139 4.60 1.22 5.42
CA SER A 139 4.80 0.53 4.14
C SER A 139 6.16 0.80 3.52
N ARG A 140 6.52 2.08 3.41
CA ARG A 140 7.78 2.51 2.80
C ARG A 140 9.03 2.11 3.60
N ARG A 141 8.89 1.85 4.91
CA ARG A 141 9.95 1.30 5.78
C ARG A 141 10.00 -0.22 5.79
N ASN A 142 8.98 -0.89 5.25
CA ASN A 142 8.90 -2.35 5.23
C ASN A 142 8.65 -2.92 3.81
N PRO A 143 9.49 -2.56 2.82
CA PRO A 143 9.33 -3.02 1.43
C PRO A 143 9.46 -4.54 1.25
N GLN A 144 10.09 -5.25 2.18
CA GLN A 144 10.27 -6.72 2.17
C GLN A 144 9.00 -7.53 2.52
N LEU A 145 8.01 -6.95 3.22
CA LEU A 145 6.81 -7.67 3.63
C LEU A 145 5.82 -7.82 2.47
N ASP A 146 5.06 -8.90 2.34
CA ASP A 146 3.96 -8.88 1.35
C ASP A 146 2.90 -7.81 1.69
N VAL A 147 2.13 -7.38 0.69
CA VAL A 147 1.15 -6.28 0.82
C VAL A 147 0.16 -6.53 1.96
N LYS A 148 -0.27 -7.78 2.18
CA LYS A 148 -1.25 -8.11 3.22
C LYS A 148 -0.62 -7.99 4.60
N ARG A 149 0.53 -8.63 4.83
CA ARG A 149 1.25 -8.56 6.11
C ARG A 149 1.62 -7.12 6.47
N ASN A 150 2.04 -6.34 5.48
CA ASN A 150 2.37 -4.95 5.66
C ASN A 150 1.14 -4.13 6.13
N LEU A 151 0.01 -4.25 5.43
CA LEU A 151 -1.24 -3.58 5.81
C LEU A 151 -1.71 -4.01 7.21
N ASP A 152 -1.72 -5.32 7.49
CA ASP A 152 -2.15 -5.86 8.78
C ASP A 152 -1.28 -5.31 9.93
N SER A 153 0.02 -5.15 9.72
CA SER A 153 0.92 -4.55 10.71
C SER A 153 0.70 -3.05 10.89
N ALA A 154 0.50 -2.30 9.81
CA ALA A 154 0.22 -0.88 9.91
C ALA A 154 -1.12 -0.60 10.64
N VAL A 155 -2.14 -1.42 10.39
CA VAL A 155 -3.42 -1.35 11.11
C VAL A 155 -3.23 -1.69 12.59
N ARG A 156 -2.37 -2.65 12.93
CA ARG A 156 -1.99 -2.93 14.33
C ARG A 156 -1.33 -1.71 14.99
N VAL A 157 -0.41 -1.02 14.31
CA VAL A 157 0.21 0.22 14.81
C VAL A 157 -0.85 1.28 15.12
N ASN A 158 -1.81 1.50 14.21
CA ASN A 158 -2.92 2.42 14.46
C ASN A 158 -3.79 2.01 15.67
N GLY A 159 -4.02 0.71 15.84
CA GLY A 159 -4.72 0.15 17.01
C GLY A 159 -3.95 0.38 18.31
N LEU A 160 -2.63 0.22 18.31
CA LEU A 160 -1.76 0.49 19.47
C LEU A 160 -1.74 1.98 19.84
N ILE A 161 -1.69 2.87 18.85
CA ILE A 161 -1.85 4.33 19.09
C ILE A 161 -3.18 4.60 19.78
N THR A 162 -4.28 4.04 19.25
CA THR A 162 -5.61 4.21 19.83
C THR A 162 -5.68 3.70 21.28
N TYR A 163 -5.06 2.54 21.55
CA TYR A 163 -4.96 1.96 22.88
C TYR A 163 -4.15 2.85 23.83
N CYS A 164 -2.93 3.25 23.44
CA CYS A 164 -2.05 4.08 24.27
C CYS A 164 -2.68 5.42 24.64
N CYS A 165 -3.44 6.03 23.72
CA CYS A 165 -4.15 7.27 23.95
C CYS A 165 -5.28 7.19 24.98
N ALA A 166 -5.69 5.99 25.39
CA ALA A 166 -6.65 5.76 26.46
C ALA A 166 -5.99 5.48 27.83
N THR A 167 -4.65 5.41 27.89
CA THR A 167 -3.90 5.16 29.13
C THR A 167 -3.62 6.45 29.90
N ASN A 168 -3.18 6.31 31.15
CA ASN A 168 -2.78 7.45 31.99
C ASN A 168 -1.49 8.15 31.53
N ASN A 169 -0.68 7.48 30.68
CA ASN A 169 0.56 8.04 30.15
C ASN A 169 0.76 7.62 28.68
N PRO A 170 0.09 8.32 27.74
CA PRO A 170 0.16 7.98 26.31
C PRO A 170 1.57 8.05 25.72
N SER A 171 2.40 9.00 26.17
CA SER A 171 3.76 9.21 25.65
C SER A 171 4.66 8.00 25.90
N ASP A 172 4.69 7.50 27.14
CA ASP A 172 5.51 6.34 27.50
C ASP A 172 5.01 5.07 26.78
N CYS A 173 3.69 4.89 26.68
CA CYS A 173 3.09 3.76 25.97
C CYS A 173 3.45 3.77 24.47
N ILE A 174 3.34 4.93 23.80
CA ILE A 174 3.67 5.06 22.38
C ILE A 174 5.14 4.79 22.13
N THR A 175 6.01 5.37 22.95
CA THR A 175 7.47 5.19 22.84
C THR A 175 7.87 3.73 22.97
N SER A 176 7.29 3.01 23.94
CA SER A 176 7.59 1.60 24.20
C SER A 176 7.26 0.68 23.01
N PHE A 177 6.14 0.88 22.32
CA PHE A 177 5.84 0.04 21.15
C PHE A 177 6.55 0.50 19.88
N SER A 178 6.83 1.80 19.69
CA SER A 178 7.55 2.26 18.48
C SER A 178 8.92 1.59 18.32
N GLU A 179 9.60 1.31 19.42
CA GLU A 179 10.86 0.55 19.46
C GLU A 179 10.71 -0.87 18.87
N HIS A 180 9.53 -1.50 19.02
CA HIS A 180 9.26 -2.84 18.51
C HIS A 180 8.85 -2.88 17.04
N PHE A 181 8.34 -1.78 16.49
CA PHE A 181 7.80 -1.75 15.13
C PHE A 181 8.73 -1.09 14.10
N HIS A 182 9.89 -0.57 14.52
CA HIS A 182 10.84 0.16 13.66
C HIS A 182 10.13 1.22 12.78
N VAL A 183 9.16 1.92 13.37
CA VAL A 183 8.45 3.05 12.75
C VAL A 183 9.11 4.34 13.17
#